data_AF-A0A7Z8LFL3-F1
#
_entry.id   AF-A0A7Z8LFL3-F1
#
_cell.length_a   1.000
_cell.length_b   1.000
_cell.length_c   1.000
_cell.angle_alpha   90.00
_cell.angle_beta   90.00
_cell.angle_gamma   90.00
#
_symmetry.space_group_name_H-M   'P 1'
#
loop_
_entity.id
_entity.type
_entity.pdbx_description
1 polymer ?
#
loop_
_entity_poly.entity_id
_entity_poly.type
_entity_poly.pdbx_seq_one_letter_code
_entity_poly.pdbx_strand_id
1 'polypeptide(L)'
;MLNTEELTIELDELIREANVQPFLHTMYCGAAIAEDGRVEAVFIENKDGRGAIRARVFIDATGDGDLAKDCQAPFTIRADLQPPTTCAKIAGLEGINMRQFYNEHRDEFAVPKDAGWSCSIPNGAPVRVHAETHVFGANVADASQLTEAEMEGRRHIRAMMDMVRKHLPERRAQLCLYDLSSSIGTRETRRFRAEHQLTEHEVLYGERFSDAIANGTYRVDIHYPEGGGHIFRYLDGREVSIRHDSRVWSRWREESDNYPLFYQIPYRSMVRRDCPNLIMAGRMIDADPGAYGAIRVMITMNQTGEAAGEAAALALDGTPTWQVDVAALRAHLSEGGSIMK
;
A
#
# COMPACT_ATOMS: atom_id res chain seq x y z
N MET A 1 10.47 -5.87 10.76
CA MET A 1 10.37 -4.45 10.37
C MET A 1 11.76 -3.99 9.98
N LEU A 2 11.87 -3.23 8.90
CA LEU A 2 13.10 -2.60 8.42
C LEU A 2 13.20 -1.17 8.98
N ASN A 3 14.41 -0.61 9.03
CA ASN A 3 14.58 0.82 9.28
C ASN A 3 14.22 1.55 7.98
N THR A 4 13.16 2.36 7.99
CA THR A 4 12.65 3.04 6.79
C THR A 4 13.63 4.08 6.26
N GLU A 5 14.41 4.71 7.12
CA GLU A 5 15.37 5.75 6.72
C GLU A 5 16.56 5.15 5.97
N GLU A 6 17.07 4.02 6.48
CA GLU A 6 18.12 3.26 5.79
C GLU A 6 17.59 2.74 4.44
N LEU A 7 16.36 2.23 4.40
CA LEU A 7 15.76 1.79 3.14
C LEU A 7 15.68 2.91 2.10
N THR A 8 15.34 4.15 2.51
CA THR A 8 15.34 5.29 1.58
C THR A 8 16.71 5.53 0.97
N ILE A 9 17.79 5.47 1.78
CA ILE A 9 19.17 5.63 1.29
C ILE A 9 19.55 4.50 0.34
N GLU A 10 19.24 3.25 0.70
CA GLU A 10 19.53 2.09 -0.16
C GLU A 10 18.78 2.16 -1.50
N LEU A 11 17.53 2.66 -1.51
CA LEU A 11 16.77 2.87 -2.75
C LEU A 11 17.39 3.97 -3.63
N ASP A 12 17.92 5.04 -3.05
CA ASP A 12 18.64 6.07 -3.80
C ASP A 12 19.91 5.49 -4.46
N GLU A 13 20.68 4.68 -3.73
CA GLU A 13 21.87 4.02 -4.28
C GLU A 13 21.50 3.02 -5.40
N LEU A 14 20.44 2.21 -5.23
CA LEU A 14 19.95 1.31 -6.30
C LEU A 14 19.59 2.07 -7.59
N ILE A 15 18.93 3.22 -7.48
CA ILE A 15 18.60 4.08 -8.64
C ILE A 15 19.89 4.56 -9.33
N ARG A 16 20.89 4.99 -8.55
CA ARG A 16 22.16 5.49 -9.08
C ARG A 16 22.98 4.40 -9.75
N GLU A 17 23.07 3.22 -9.14
CA GLU A 17 23.75 2.05 -9.70
C GLU A 17 23.12 1.60 -11.02
N ALA A 18 21.80 1.66 -11.12
CA ALA A 18 21.06 1.35 -12.35
C ALA A 18 21.11 2.45 -13.41
N ASN A 19 21.76 3.60 -13.13
CA ASN A 19 21.79 4.77 -14.00
C ASN A 19 20.39 5.24 -14.44
N VAL A 20 19.41 5.09 -13.54
CA VAL A 20 18.06 5.61 -13.71
C VAL A 20 18.10 7.09 -13.37
N GLN A 21 17.41 7.93 -14.16
CA GLN A 21 17.31 9.36 -13.88
C GLN A 21 16.10 9.65 -12.97
N PRO A 22 16.30 9.93 -11.67
CA PRO A 22 15.20 10.31 -10.79
C PRO A 22 14.80 11.77 -10.98
N PHE A 23 13.53 12.05 -10.73
CA PHE A 23 12.97 13.40 -10.67
C PHE A 23 12.33 13.63 -9.29
N LEU A 24 13.15 13.76 -8.26
CA LEU A 24 12.67 14.16 -6.92
C LEU A 24 12.05 15.56 -6.98
N HIS A 25 11.12 15.85 -6.08
CA HIS A 25 10.37 17.11 -6.03
C HIS A 25 9.65 17.47 -7.35
N THR A 26 9.23 16.45 -8.10
CA THR A 26 8.46 16.61 -9.33
C THR A 26 7.09 15.99 -9.15
N MET A 27 6.05 16.77 -9.43
CA MET A 27 4.66 16.35 -9.30
C MET A 27 4.08 16.02 -10.67
N TYR A 28 3.35 14.90 -10.76
CA TYR A 28 2.48 14.62 -11.89
C TYR A 28 1.35 15.64 -11.95
N CYS A 29 1.01 16.11 -13.16
CA CYS A 29 -0.01 17.15 -13.38
C CYS A 29 -1.07 16.78 -14.42
N GLY A 30 -0.93 15.65 -15.11
CA GLY A 30 -1.84 15.20 -16.14
C GLY A 30 -1.13 14.44 -17.26
N ALA A 31 -1.87 14.00 -18.27
CA ALA A 31 -1.30 13.31 -19.42
C ALA A 31 -1.95 13.73 -20.74
N ALA A 32 -1.19 13.58 -21.84
CA ALA A 32 -1.69 13.61 -23.19
C ALA A 32 -1.97 12.17 -23.65
N ILE A 33 -3.22 11.88 -24.00
CA ILE A 33 -3.69 10.56 -24.40
C ILE A 33 -4.19 10.62 -25.84
N ALA A 34 -3.72 9.71 -26.69
CA ALA A 34 -4.17 9.58 -28.07
C ALA A 34 -5.57 8.95 -28.18
N GLU A 35 -6.18 9.03 -29.36
CA GLU A 35 -7.53 8.47 -29.60
C GLU A 35 -7.61 6.94 -29.40
N ASP A 36 -6.49 6.24 -29.58
CA ASP A 36 -6.37 4.79 -29.35
C ASP A 36 -6.06 4.43 -27.88
N GLY A 37 -6.07 5.41 -26.97
CA GLY A 37 -5.81 5.24 -25.55
C GLY A 37 -4.32 5.21 -25.18
N ARG A 38 -3.42 5.38 -26.15
CA ARG A 38 -1.98 5.42 -25.89
C ARG A 38 -1.59 6.70 -25.15
N VAL A 39 -0.80 6.57 -24.09
CA VAL A 39 -0.18 7.71 -23.40
C VAL A 39 0.96 8.25 -24.26
N GLU A 40 0.88 9.52 -24.64
CA GLU A 40 1.93 10.18 -25.45
C GLU A 40 2.97 10.90 -24.58
N ALA A 41 2.50 11.52 -23.49
CA ALA A 41 3.31 12.27 -22.55
C ALA A 41 2.61 12.40 -21.20
N VAL A 42 3.39 12.53 -20.12
CA VAL A 42 2.92 13.03 -18.83
C VAL A 42 3.39 14.46 -18.62
N PHE A 43 2.51 15.30 -18.07
CA PHE A 43 2.83 16.65 -17.65
C PHE A 43 3.35 16.64 -16.23
N ILE A 44 4.40 17.41 -15.99
CA ILE A 44 5.05 17.52 -14.70
C ILE A 44 5.20 18.98 -14.28
N GLU A 45 5.29 19.23 -12.99
CA GLU A 45 5.64 20.52 -12.40
C GLU A 45 6.75 20.32 -11.37
N ASN A 46 7.83 21.10 -11.51
CA ASN A 46 8.93 21.13 -10.55
C ASN A 46 9.57 22.53 -10.51
N LYS A 47 10.76 22.66 -9.92
CA LYS A 47 11.44 23.95 -9.78
C LYS A 47 11.84 24.62 -11.10
N ASP A 48 11.98 23.84 -12.17
CA ASP A 48 12.26 24.34 -13.52
C ASP A 48 10.97 24.78 -14.25
N GLY A 49 9.81 24.60 -13.60
CA GLY A 49 8.49 24.92 -14.10
C GLY A 49 7.78 23.71 -14.69
N ARG A 50 6.77 23.98 -15.52
CA ARG A 50 5.96 22.96 -16.17
C ARG A 50 6.69 22.34 -17.36
N GLY A 51 6.70 21.01 -17.40
CA GLY A 51 7.29 20.23 -18.49
C GLY A 51 6.41 19.08 -18.94
N ALA A 52 6.88 18.36 -19.97
CA ALA A 52 6.26 17.13 -20.45
C ALA A 52 7.33 16.06 -20.68
N ILE A 53 7.10 14.85 -20.17
CA ILE A 53 7.96 13.68 -20.37
C ILE A 53 7.25 12.72 -21.34
N ARG A 54 7.93 12.39 -22.44
CA ARG A 54 7.48 11.39 -23.40
C ARG A 54 8.21 10.07 -23.14
N ALA A 55 7.48 8.96 -23.21
CA ALA A 55 8.05 7.62 -23.07
C ALA A 55 7.34 6.64 -24.02
N ARG A 56 7.99 5.50 -24.29
CA ARG A 56 7.35 4.42 -25.06
C ARG A 56 6.33 3.67 -24.22
N VAL A 57 6.65 3.43 -22.95
CA VAL A 57 5.82 2.74 -21.96
C VAL A 57 5.82 3.57 -20.67
N PHE A 58 4.67 3.57 -19.98
CA PHE A 58 4.47 4.24 -18.70
C PHE A 58 4.06 3.20 -17.66
N ILE A 59 4.57 3.39 -16.45
CA ILE A 59 4.15 2.62 -15.26
C ILE A 59 3.48 3.60 -14.32
N ASP A 60 2.19 3.41 -14.06
CA ASP A 60 1.49 4.13 -13.00
C ASP A 60 1.76 3.42 -11.67
N ALA A 61 2.65 4.01 -10.89
CA ALA A 61 2.99 3.59 -9.54
C ALA A 61 2.60 4.63 -8.48
N THR A 62 1.60 5.50 -8.75
CA THR A 62 1.19 6.52 -7.77
C THR A 62 0.48 5.93 -6.55
N GLY A 63 0.01 4.69 -6.65
CA GLY A 63 -0.79 4.01 -5.64
C GLY A 63 -2.27 4.41 -5.63
N ASP A 64 -2.64 5.53 -6.28
CA ASP A 64 -4.01 6.05 -6.42
C ASP A 64 -4.53 6.05 -7.87
N GLY A 65 -3.65 5.68 -8.81
CA GLY A 65 -3.93 5.48 -10.23
C GLY A 65 -4.22 6.77 -10.96
N ASP A 66 -3.42 7.81 -10.74
CA ASP A 66 -3.71 9.13 -11.29
C ASP A 66 -3.49 9.19 -12.80
N LEU A 67 -2.47 8.49 -13.32
CA LEU A 67 -2.27 8.35 -14.77
C LEU A 67 -3.33 7.40 -15.37
N ALA A 68 -3.64 6.31 -14.69
CA ALA A 68 -4.70 5.39 -15.12
C ALA A 68 -6.07 6.09 -15.22
N LYS A 69 -6.37 7.00 -14.28
CA LYS A 69 -7.57 7.84 -14.31
C LYS A 69 -7.58 8.75 -15.54
N ASP A 70 -6.46 9.38 -15.87
CA ASP A 70 -6.37 10.27 -17.05
C ASP A 70 -6.45 9.49 -18.37
N CYS A 71 -6.02 8.22 -18.37
CA CYS A 71 -6.27 7.27 -19.45
C CYS A 71 -7.73 6.76 -19.51
N GLN A 72 -8.61 7.29 -18.65
CA GLN A 72 -10.02 6.89 -18.54
C GLN A 72 -10.22 5.41 -18.20
N ALA A 73 -9.22 4.76 -17.59
CA ALA A 73 -9.35 3.39 -17.13
C ALA A 73 -10.48 3.31 -16.09
N PRO A 74 -11.46 2.39 -16.24
CA PRO A 74 -12.57 2.27 -15.32
C PRO A 74 -12.07 1.86 -13.94
N PHE A 75 -12.58 2.54 -12.91
CA PHE A 75 -12.27 2.25 -11.52
C PHE A 75 -13.53 2.26 -10.65
N THR A 76 -13.41 1.68 -9.48
CA THR A 76 -14.41 1.74 -8.41
C THR A 76 -13.81 2.38 -7.17
N ILE A 77 -14.66 3.04 -6.38
CA ILE A 77 -14.34 3.51 -5.03
C ILE A 77 -15.37 2.87 -4.12
N ARG A 78 -14.92 2.18 -3.07
CA ARG A 78 -15.82 1.55 -2.10
C ARG A 78 -16.43 2.61 -1.18
N ALA A 79 -17.65 2.35 -0.71
CA ALA A 79 -18.28 3.21 0.29
C ALA A 79 -17.60 3.09 1.66
N ASP A 80 -17.05 1.91 1.95
CA ASP A 80 -16.37 1.55 3.20
C ASP A 80 -14.85 1.39 2.99
N LEU A 81 -14.19 2.51 2.66
CA LEU A 81 -12.74 2.53 2.46
C LEU A 81 -11.98 2.13 3.72
N GLN A 82 -10.86 1.44 3.53
CA GLN A 82 -9.90 1.25 4.61
C GLN A 82 -9.22 2.58 4.95
N PRO A 83 -9.27 3.02 6.21
CA PRO A 83 -8.91 4.38 6.57
C PRO A 83 -7.39 4.63 6.42
N PRO A 84 -6.97 5.84 5.98
CA PRO A 84 -5.58 6.25 6.00
C PRO A 84 -5.06 6.37 7.45
N THR A 85 -3.74 6.28 7.66
CA THR A 85 -3.11 6.40 8.99
C THR A 85 -1.90 7.30 8.96
N THR A 86 -1.80 8.20 9.93
CA THR A 86 -0.56 8.92 10.19
C THR A 86 0.38 8.04 11.01
N CYS A 87 1.48 7.60 10.41
CA CYS A 87 2.51 6.89 11.16
C CYS A 87 3.42 7.90 11.88
N ALA A 88 3.88 7.55 13.07
CA ALA A 88 4.82 8.37 13.83
C ALA A 88 5.90 7.53 14.50
N LYS A 89 7.09 8.12 14.67
CA LYS A 89 8.16 7.57 15.49
C LYS A 89 8.17 8.28 16.83
N ILE A 90 7.91 7.55 17.91
CA ILE A 90 7.75 8.11 19.25
C ILE A 90 8.59 7.32 20.25
N ALA A 91 9.30 8.03 21.13
CA ALA A 91 9.99 7.47 22.29
C ALA A 91 9.19 7.67 23.57
N GLY A 92 9.48 6.86 24.59
CA GLY A 92 8.90 7.00 25.93
C GLY A 92 7.54 6.34 26.08
N LEU A 93 7.16 5.48 25.12
CA LEU A 93 5.94 4.67 25.15
C LEU A 93 6.21 3.18 25.46
N GLU A 94 7.47 2.83 25.72
CA GLU A 94 7.90 1.46 26.00
C GLU A 94 7.22 0.90 27.26
N GLY A 95 6.72 -0.33 27.15
CA GLY A 95 6.05 -1.02 28.26
C GLY A 95 4.63 -0.52 28.55
N ILE A 96 4.16 0.53 27.89
CA ILE A 96 2.76 0.96 27.97
C ILE A 96 1.93 0.09 27.02
N ASN A 97 0.85 -0.49 27.53
CA ASN A 97 -0.18 -1.07 26.66
C ASN A 97 -0.97 0.07 26.01
N MET A 98 -0.41 0.67 24.95
CA MET A 98 -0.97 1.85 24.28
C MET A 98 -2.41 1.61 23.80
N ARG A 99 -2.75 0.40 23.37
CA ARG A 99 -4.12 0.05 22.98
C ARG A 99 -5.11 0.22 24.13
N GLN A 100 -4.77 -0.29 25.32
CA GLN A 100 -5.64 -0.15 26.49
C GLN A 100 -5.67 1.30 26.96
N PHE A 101 -4.48 1.90 27.15
CA PHE A 101 -4.32 3.26 27.65
C PHE A 101 -5.02 4.31 26.78
N TYR A 102 -4.85 4.24 25.45
CA TYR A 102 -5.55 5.12 24.51
C TYR A 102 -7.07 5.02 24.68
N ASN A 103 -7.60 3.81 24.84
CA ASN A 103 -9.05 3.62 24.96
C ASN A 103 -9.63 4.09 26.29
N GLU A 104 -8.85 4.07 27.36
CA GLU A 104 -9.25 4.60 28.67
C GLU A 104 -9.34 6.13 28.67
N HIS A 105 -8.57 6.82 27.82
CA HIS A 105 -8.43 8.27 27.87
C HIS A 105 -8.90 9.04 26.63
N ARG A 106 -9.15 8.38 25.49
CA ARG A 106 -9.48 9.02 24.20
C ARG A 106 -10.64 10.02 24.22
N ASP A 107 -11.68 9.73 24.99
CA ASP A 107 -12.91 10.52 24.98
C ASP A 107 -12.65 11.93 25.54
N GLU A 108 -11.68 12.06 26.47
CA GLU A 108 -11.22 13.33 27.02
C GLU A 108 -10.52 14.23 25.99
N PHE A 109 -9.90 13.61 24.98
CA PHE A 109 -9.15 14.31 23.92
C PHE A 109 -9.90 14.36 22.59
N ALA A 110 -11.17 13.96 22.58
CA ALA A 110 -12.03 13.94 21.40
C ALA A 110 -11.38 13.24 20.20
N VAL A 111 -10.81 12.05 20.42
CA VAL A 111 -10.26 11.19 19.36
C VAL A 111 -11.05 9.88 19.26
N PRO A 112 -11.22 9.33 18.06
CA PRO A 112 -12.11 8.20 17.85
C PRO A 112 -11.55 6.93 18.50
N LYS A 113 -12.45 5.97 18.70
CA LYS A 113 -12.06 4.62 19.09
C LYS A 113 -11.24 4.00 17.97
N ASP A 114 -10.04 3.51 18.29
CA ASP A 114 -9.11 2.97 17.29
C ASP A 114 -8.36 1.73 17.81
N ALA A 115 -7.75 0.99 16.90
CA ALA A 115 -6.80 -0.08 17.18
C ALA A 115 -5.81 -0.19 16.02
N GLY A 116 -4.52 -0.05 16.33
CA GLY A 116 -3.44 -0.27 15.37
C GLY A 116 -2.36 -1.15 15.95
N TRP A 117 -1.13 -0.93 15.49
CA TRP A 117 0.03 -1.69 15.92
C TRP A 117 1.22 -0.76 16.14
N SER A 118 2.15 -1.21 16.98
CA SER A 118 3.44 -0.57 17.19
C SER A 118 4.56 -1.59 17.17
N CYS A 119 5.77 -1.12 16.87
CA CYS A 119 6.91 -1.97 16.62
C CYS A 119 8.21 -1.20 16.91
N SER A 120 9.23 -1.88 17.41
CA SER A 120 10.55 -1.27 17.60
C SER A 120 11.27 -1.13 16.27
N ILE A 121 11.98 -0.03 16.10
CA ILE A 121 12.92 0.14 14.99
C ILE A 121 14.14 -0.77 15.26
N PRO A 122 14.68 -1.49 14.24
CA PRO A 122 15.90 -2.28 14.40
C PRO A 122 17.06 -1.47 15.01
N ASN A 123 18.01 -2.16 15.63
CA ASN A 123 19.22 -1.59 16.27
C ASN A 123 19.01 -0.78 17.56
N GLY A 124 17.87 -0.96 18.25
CA GLY A 124 17.77 -0.71 19.69
C GLY A 124 17.57 0.74 20.14
N ALA A 125 17.21 1.66 19.24
CA ALA A 125 16.75 2.98 19.65
C ALA A 125 15.48 2.84 20.53
N PRO A 126 15.33 3.63 21.62
CA PRO A 126 14.11 3.67 22.42
C PRO A 126 13.02 4.46 21.68
N VAL A 127 12.77 4.10 20.43
CA VAL A 127 11.83 4.72 19.51
C VAL A 127 11.04 3.62 18.85
N ARG A 128 9.73 3.77 18.85
CA ARG A 128 8.80 2.83 18.23
C ARG A 128 8.06 3.52 17.11
N VAL A 129 7.77 2.76 16.06
CA VAL A 129 6.80 3.17 15.03
C VAL A 129 5.41 2.88 15.58
N HIS A 130 4.52 3.85 15.45
CA HIS A 130 3.11 3.75 15.81
C HIS A 130 2.26 3.99 14.57
N ALA A 131 1.35 3.05 14.30
CA ALA A 131 0.40 3.10 13.19
C ALA A 131 -1.06 3.00 13.71
N GLU A 132 -1.31 3.60 14.87
CA GLU A 132 -2.57 3.58 15.61
C GLU A 132 -3.17 4.98 15.70
N THR A 133 -3.47 5.57 14.53
CA THR A 133 -4.17 6.85 14.36
C THR A 133 -4.91 6.90 13.01
N HIS A 134 -5.82 5.96 12.79
CA HIS A 134 -6.65 5.95 11.60
C HIS A 134 -7.54 7.20 11.54
N VAL A 135 -7.75 7.72 10.33
CA VAL A 135 -8.75 8.76 10.06
C VAL A 135 -9.91 8.12 9.31
N PHE A 136 -10.99 7.83 10.03
CA PHE A 136 -12.15 7.12 9.49
C PHE A 136 -12.98 8.01 8.56
N GLY A 137 -13.61 7.40 7.55
CA GLY A 137 -14.51 8.10 6.61
C GLY A 137 -13.82 8.99 5.57
N ALA A 138 -12.48 9.10 5.59
CA ALA A 138 -11.74 9.91 4.63
C ALA A 138 -11.49 9.17 3.31
N ASN A 139 -11.92 9.76 2.20
CA ASN A 139 -11.49 9.39 0.87
C ASN A 139 -10.34 10.29 0.41
N VAL A 140 -9.11 9.81 0.62
CA VAL A 140 -7.89 10.59 0.31
C VAL A 140 -7.54 10.62 -1.19
N ALA A 141 -8.42 10.11 -2.06
CA ALA A 141 -8.39 10.40 -3.49
C ALA A 141 -8.92 11.81 -3.83
N ASP A 142 -9.59 12.45 -2.87
CA ASP A 142 -10.01 13.85 -2.91
C ASP A 142 -8.99 14.73 -2.17
N ALA A 143 -8.59 15.83 -2.80
CA ALA A 143 -7.50 16.67 -2.29
C ALA A 143 -7.85 17.39 -0.97
N SER A 144 -9.12 17.81 -0.82
CA SER A 144 -9.58 18.48 0.40
C SER A 144 -9.60 17.48 1.56
N GLN A 145 -10.17 16.29 1.35
CA GLN A 145 -10.20 15.24 2.36
C GLN A 145 -8.80 14.71 2.69
N LEU A 146 -7.88 14.62 1.72
CA LEU A 146 -6.48 14.29 2.00
C LEU A 146 -5.84 15.31 2.95
N THR A 147 -6.05 16.61 2.70
CA THR A 147 -5.53 17.69 3.54
C THR A 147 -6.12 17.61 4.96
N GLU A 148 -7.44 17.48 5.07
CA GLU A 148 -8.14 17.37 6.35
C GLU A 148 -7.70 16.12 7.11
N ALA A 149 -7.61 14.97 6.44
CA ALA A 149 -7.19 13.73 7.06
C ALA A 149 -5.75 13.80 7.56
N GLU A 150 -4.84 14.43 6.81
CA GLU A 150 -3.45 14.58 7.25
C GLU A 150 -3.34 15.47 8.50
N MET A 151 -4.09 16.57 8.56
CA MET A 151 -4.16 17.42 9.74
C MET A 151 -4.78 16.67 10.94
N GLU A 152 -5.84 15.91 10.69
CA GLU A 152 -6.55 15.16 11.73
C GLU A 152 -5.69 14.01 12.30
N GLY A 153 -4.98 13.28 11.45
CA GLY A 153 -4.06 12.23 11.90
C GLY A 153 -2.90 12.80 12.74
N ARG A 154 -2.37 13.98 12.40
CA ARG A 154 -1.41 14.71 13.25
C ARG A 154 -2.03 15.13 14.58
N ARG A 155 -3.30 15.55 14.60
CA ARG A 155 -4.05 15.85 15.82
C ARG A 155 -4.21 14.60 16.69
N HIS A 156 -4.51 13.44 16.11
CA HIS A 156 -4.59 12.15 16.81
C HIS A 156 -3.25 11.77 17.47
N ILE A 157 -2.13 11.94 16.77
CA ILE A 157 -0.79 11.72 17.35
C ILE A 157 -0.54 12.65 18.54
N ARG A 158 -0.87 13.93 18.41
CA ARG A 158 -0.74 14.90 19.51
C ARG A 158 -1.59 14.50 20.72
N ALA A 159 -2.86 14.15 20.50
CA ALA A 159 -3.78 13.70 21.53
C ALA A 159 -3.25 12.46 22.27
N MET A 160 -2.76 11.46 21.53
CA MET A 160 -2.15 10.26 22.13
C MET A 160 -0.97 10.62 23.05
N MET A 161 -0.11 11.55 22.63
CA MET A 161 0.98 12.02 23.48
C MET A 161 0.49 12.82 24.69
N ASP A 162 -0.54 13.64 24.52
CA ASP A 162 -1.09 14.46 25.61
C ASP A 162 -1.82 13.62 26.66
N MET A 163 -2.43 12.49 26.27
CA MET A 163 -2.92 11.47 27.21
C MET A 163 -1.80 10.99 28.13
N VAL A 164 -0.65 10.62 27.57
CA VAL A 164 0.52 10.17 28.36
C VAL A 164 1.02 11.29 29.24
N ARG A 165 1.14 12.52 28.72
CA ARG A 165 1.55 13.67 29.55
C ARG A 165 0.59 13.89 30.71
N LYS A 166 -0.72 13.75 30.51
CA LYS A 166 -1.71 14.02 31.56
C LYS A 166 -1.77 12.90 32.60
N HIS A 167 -1.89 11.65 32.14
CA HIS A 167 -2.21 10.50 32.99
C HIS A 167 -0.98 9.72 33.48
N LEU A 168 0.18 9.91 32.85
CA LEU A 168 1.46 9.34 33.26
C LEU A 168 2.54 10.44 33.37
N PRO A 169 2.39 11.39 34.30
CA PRO A 169 3.28 12.56 34.39
C PRO A 169 4.77 12.20 34.59
N GLU A 170 5.06 11.05 35.20
CA GLU A 170 6.41 10.50 35.36
C GLU A 170 7.08 10.11 34.03
N ARG A 171 6.29 9.88 32.96
CA ARG A 171 6.79 9.57 31.61
C ARG A 171 7.11 10.82 30.79
N ARG A 172 6.69 12.01 31.22
CA ARG A 172 6.81 13.26 30.43
C ARG A 172 8.23 13.52 29.94
N ALA A 173 9.24 13.25 30.76
CA ALA A 173 10.63 13.50 30.42
C ALA A 173 11.19 12.54 29.35
N GLN A 174 10.55 11.37 29.15
CA GLN A 174 10.95 10.36 28.17
C GLN A 174 10.17 10.47 26.86
N LEU A 175 9.00 11.12 26.91
CA LEU A 175 8.08 11.20 25.78
C LEU A 175 8.56 12.20 24.72
N CYS A 176 8.94 11.70 23.53
CA CYS A 176 9.43 12.53 22.43
C CYS A 176 8.85 12.08 21.09
N LEU A 177 8.38 13.04 20.29
CA LEU A 177 8.00 12.82 18.89
C LEU A 177 9.25 13.03 18.04
N TYR A 178 9.77 11.94 17.47
CA TYR A 178 10.97 11.98 16.63
C TYR A 178 10.61 12.33 15.19
N ASP A 179 9.51 11.78 14.68
CA ASP A 179 9.18 11.88 13.27
C ASP A 179 7.69 11.67 13.01
N LEU A 180 7.21 12.31 11.94
CA LEU A 180 5.88 12.13 11.37
C LEU A 180 6.05 11.71 9.92
N SER A 181 5.13 10.88 9.40
CA SER A 181 5.13 10.57 7.98
C SER A 181 4.99 11.85 7.13
N SER A 182 5.74 11.91 6.02
CA SER A 182 5.75 13.05 5.09
C SER A 182 4.39 13.30 4.43
N SER A 183 3.60 12.23 4.27
CA SER A 183 2.19 12.24 3.91
C SER A 183 1.43 11.24 4.80
N ILE A 184 0.12 11.42 4.95
CA ILE A 184 -0.70 10.39 5.61
C ILE A 184 -0.65 9.08 4.80
N GLY A 185 -0.53 7.95 5.50
CA GLY A 185 -0.44 6.64 4.88
C GLY A 185 -1.76 6.20 4.26
N THR A 186 -1.95 6.46 2.97
CA THR A 186 -3.09 6.01 2.18
C THR A 186 -3.15 4.48 2.14
N ARG A 187 -4.30 3.92 2.55
CA ARG A 187 -4.55 2.47 2.43
C ARG A 187 -5.29 2.12 1.17
N GLU A 188 -6.36 2.86 0.86
CA GLU A 188 -7.28 2.52 -0.21
C GLU A 188 -7.93 3.78 -0.79
N THR A 189 -8.04 3.83 -2.11
CA THR A 189 -8.65 4.93 -2.87
C THR A 189 -9.43 4.37 -4.06
N ARG A 190 -8.85 4.41 -5.26
CA ARG A 190 -9.42 3.89 -6.51
C ARG A 190 -8.92 2.47 -6.75
N ARG A 191 -9.83 1.58 -7.11
CA ARG A 191 -9.51 0.23 -7.61
C ARG A 191 -9.80 0.16 -9.09
N PHE A 192 -8.76 0.08 -9.90
CA PHE A 192 -8.89 0.04 -11.34
C PHE A 192 -9.28 -1.35 -11.79
N ARG A 193 -10.04 -1.44 -12.88
CA ARG A 193 -10.35 -2.71 -13.52
C ARG A 193 -9.19 -3.07 -14.43
N ALA A 194 -8.69 -4.28 -14.35
CA ALA A 194 -7.67 -4.79 -15.26
C ALA A 194 -8.30 -5.86 -16.17
N GLU A 195 -7.48 -6.57 -16.95
CA GLU A 195 -7.93 -7.75 -17.68
C GLU A 195 -8.34 -8.91 -16.76
N HIS A 196 -7.95 -8.89 -15.47
CA HIS A 196 -8.42 -9.82 -14.43
C HIS A 196 -8.53 -9.14 -13.06
N GLN A 197 -9.69 -9.29 -12.43
CA GLN A 197 -9.88 -8.95 -11.02
C GLN A 197 -9.50 -10.15 -10.15
N LEU A 198 -8.41 -10.06 -9.41
CA LEU A 198 -7.99 -11.12 -8.48
C LEU A 198 -9.00 -11.24 -7.34
N THR A 199 -9.42 -12.46 -7.02
CA THR A 199 -10.47 -12.70 -6.01
C THR A 199 -9.91 -13.27 -4.71
N GLU A 200 -10.62 -13.01 -3.59
CA GLU A 200 -10.29 -13.58 -2.28
C GLU A 200 -10.23 -15.11 -2.36
N HIS A 201 -11.12 -15.71 -3.14
CA HIS A 201 -11.14 -17.14 -3.35
C HIS A 201 -9.83 -17.63 -3.98
N GLU A 202 -9.40 -17.03 -5.08
CA GLU A 202 -8.13 -17.38 -5.75
C GLU A 202 -6.93 -17.23 -4.82
N VAL A 203 -6.91 -16.18 -3.98
CA VAL A 203 -5.87 -15.97 -2.96
C VAL A 203 -5.91 -17.05 -1.87
N LEU A 204 -7.07 -17.30 -1.26
CA LEU A 204 -7.20 -18.21 -0.12
C LEU A 204 -7.07 -19.70 -0.48
N TYR A 205 -7.39 -20.06 -1.73
CA TYR A 205 -7.21 -21.40 -2.27
C TYR A 205 -5.91 -21.57 -3.06
N GLY A 206 -5.15 -20.48 -3.28
CA GLY A 206 -3.84 -20.53 -3.91
C GLY A 206 -3.89 -20.92 -5.38
N GLU A 207 -4.85 -20.36 -6.11
CA GLU A 207 -4.99 -20.55 -7.56
C GLU A 207 -3.65 -20.30 -8.27
N ARG A 208 -3.38 -21.08 -9.32
CA ARG A 208 -2.14 -20.99 -10.10
C ARG A 208 -2.44 -20.36 -11.44
N PHE A 209 -1.65 -19.34 -11.78
CA PHE A 209 -1.84 -18.59 -13.00
C PHE A 209 -0.70 -18.87 -13.98
N SER A 210 -1.04 -19.08 -15.25
CA SER A 210 -0.06 -19.20 -16.34
C SER A 210 0.76 -17.93 -16.50
N ASP A 211 0.25 -16.80 -16.04
CA ASP A 211 0.83 -15.46 -16.11
C ASP A 211 1.12 -14.84 -14.72
N ALA A 212 1.23 -15.63 -13.66
CA ALA A 212 1.71 -15.15 -12.35
C ALA A 212 3.05 -14.40 -12.43
N ILE A 213 3.15 -13.27 -11.73
CA ILE A 213 4.35 -12.42 -11.63
C ILE A 213 4.80 -12.15 -10.19
N ALA A 214 4.04 -12.62 -9.20
CA ALA A 214 4.41 -12.50 -7.79
C ALA A 214 3.83 -13.66 -6.99
N ASN A 215 4.50 -14.00 -5.88
CA ASN A 215 4.02 -14.93 -4.88
C ASN A 215 3.80 -14.20 -3.54
N GLY A 216 2.68 -14.46 -2.89
CA GLY A 216 2.36 -13.89 -1.58
C GLY A 216 2.08 -14.96 -0.54
N THR A 217 2.52 -14.71 0.69
CA THR A 217 2.25 -15.54 1.88
C THR A 217 1.48 -14.76 2.94
N TYR A 218 1.24 -13.47 2.71
CA TYR A 218 0.53 -12.62 3.66
C TYR A 218 -0.96 -12.94 3.65
N ARG A 219 -1.52 -13.11 4.85
CA ARG A 219 -2.95 -13.35 5.08
C ARG A 219 -3.79 -12.19 4.56
N VAL A 220 -5.06 -12.46 4.23
CA VAL A 220 -6.03 -11.38 3.97
C VAL A 220 -6.14 -10.50 5.21
N ASP A 221 -6.01 -9.19 5.04
CA ASP A 221 -6.02 -8.17 6.10
C ASP A 221 -6.96 -7.02 5.71
N ILE A 222 -8.16 -7.04 6.28
CA ILE A 222 -9.22 -6.07 6.00
C ILE A 222 -9.46 -5.24 7.25
N HIS A 223 -9.16 -3.94 7.18
CA HIS A 223 -9.47 -2.99 8.25
C HIS A 223 -10.95 -2.64 8.25
N TYR A 224 -11.52 -2.53 9.45
CA TYR A 224 -12.90 -2.07 9.56
C TYR A 224 -13.02 -0.57 9.27
N PRO A 225 -14.09 -0.14 8.57
CA PRO A 225 -14.30 1.26 8.20
C PRO A 225 -14.65 2.14 9.40
N GLU A 226 -15.13 1.55 10.50
CA GLU A 226 -15.49 2.23 11.74
C GLU A 226 -15.05 1.41 12.95
N GLY A 227 -14.80 2.10 14.07
CA GLY A 227 -14.57 1.48 15.35
C GLY A 227 -13.42 0.47 15.32
N GLY A 228 -12.32 0.82 14.63
CA GLY A 228 -11.02 0.16 14.68
C GLY A 228 -10.94 -1.37 14.47
N GLY A 229 -9.71 -1.86 14.31
CA GLY A 229 -9.43 -3.29 14.19
C GLY A 229 -9.55 -3.84 12.77
N HIS A 230 -9.49 -5.17 12.64
CA HIS A 230 -9.36 -5.85 11.35
C HIS A 230 -9.76 -7.32 11.43
N ILE A 231 -10.06 -7.90 10.26
CA ILE A 231 -10.19 -9.35 10.07
C ILE A 231 -8.92 -9.86 9.40
N PHE A 232 -8.37 -10.95 9.94
CA PHE A 232 -7.39 -11.76 9.23
C PHE A 232 -7.97 -13.09 8.80
N ARG A 233 -7.79 -13.46 7.52
CA ARG A 233 -8.02 -14.83 7.01
C ARG A 233 -6.71 -15.43 6.54
N TYR A 234 -6.33 -16.54 7.17
CA TYR A 234 -5.10 -17.27 6.89
C TYR A 234 -5.33 -18.31 5.82
N LEU A 235 -4.28 -18.61 5.04
CA LEU A 235 -4.32 -19.60 3.97
C LEU A 235 -4.66 -21.02 4.44
N ASP A 236 -4.48 -21.32 5.73
CA ASP A 236 -4.79 -22.62 6.34
C ASP A 236 -6.26 -22.75 6.82
N GLY A 237 -7.08 -21.74 6.58
CA GLY A 237 -8.50 -21.75 6.98
C GLY A 237 -8.78 -21.04 8.31
N ARG A 238 -7.76 -20.68 9.10
CA ARG A 238 -7.98 -19.90 10.33
C ARG A 238 -8.47 -18.49 10.00
N GLU A 239 -9.33 -17.97 10.85
CA GLU A 239 -9.76 -16.58 10.83
C GLU A 239 -9.59 -15.99 12.23
N VAL A 240 -9.21 -14.71 12.30
CA VAL A 240 -9.30 -13.96 13.55
C VAL A 240 -9.93 -12.61 13.29
N SER A 241 -11.03 -12.36 13.98
CA SER A 241 -11.65 -11.05 14.06
C SER A 241 -11.09 -10.33 15.27
N ILE A 242 -10.44 -9.20 15.02
CA ILE A 242 -9.88 -8.34 16.07
C ILE A 242 -10.72 -7.08 16.13
N ARG A 243 -11.55 -7.03 17.16
CA ARG A 243 -12.24 -5.82 17.61
C ARG A 243 -11.52 -5.31 18.87
N HIS A 244 -11.94 -4.16 19.38
CA HIS A 244 -11.23 -3.44 20.42
C HIS A 244 -10.96 -4.20 21.72
N ASP A 245 -11.93 -4.95 22.23
CA ASP A 245 -11.87 -5.70 23.50
C ASP A 245 -11.80 -7.22 23.29
N SER A 246 -11.93 -7.65 22.04
CA SER A 246 -12.15 -9.05 21.71
C SER A 246 -11.29 -9.47 20.53
N ARG A 247 -10.64 -10.61 20.73
CA ARG A 247 -9.98 -11.39 19.69
C ARG A 247 -10.75 -12.69 19.59
N VAL A 248 -11.51 -12.84 18.52
CA VAL A 248 -12.33 -14.03 18.29
C VAL A 248 -11.65 -14.85 17.20
N TRP A 249 -11.26 -16.07 17.56
CA TRP A 249 -10.74 -17.05 16.61
C TRP A 249 -11.90 -17.89 16.07
N SER A 250 -11.91 -18.04 14.75
CA SER A 250 -12.86 -18.84 14.00
C SER A 250 -12.12 -19.54 12.85
N ARG A 251 -12.86 -20.23 11.99
CA ARG A 251 -12.34 -20.68 10.70
C ARG A 251 -13.29 -20.26 9.60
N TRP A 252 -12.74 -19.81 8.48
CA TRP A 252 -13.52 -19.45 7.29
C TRP A 252 -13.73 -20.68 6.36
N ARG A 253 -13.01 -21.78 6.62
CA ARG A 253 -13.25 -23.12 6.05
C ARG A 253 -12.88 -24.22 7.03
N GLU A 254 -13.29 -25.46 6.72
CA GLU A 254 -12.94 -26.64 7.51
C GLU A 254 -11.42 -26.82 7.65
N GLU A 255 -11.00 -27.44 8.75
CA GLU A 255 -9.61 -27.78 8.97
C GLU A 255 -9.16 -28.86 7.97
N SER A 256 -8.02 -28.63 7.34
CA SER A 256 -7.45 -29.53 6.36
C SER A 256 -5.94 -29.34 6.34
N ASP A 257 -5.19 -30.43 6.12
CA ASP A 257 -3.76 -30.38 5.82
C ASP A 257 -3.49 -29.98 4.36
N ASN A 258 -4.53 -29.95 3.53
CA ASN A 258 -4.46 -29.52 2.14
C ASN A 258 -4.76 -28.02 2.02
N TYR A 259 -3.77 -27.18 2.33
CA TYR A 259 -3.86 -25.74 2.19
C TYR A 259 -2.70 -25.16 1.38
N PRO A 260 -2.90 -24.05 0.66
CA PRO A 260 -1.82 -23.43 -0.09
C PRO A 260 -0.80 -22.79 0.87
N LEU A 261 0.49 -22.96 0.57
CA LEU A 261 1.58 -22.29 1.28
C LEU A 261 1.76 -20.83 0.83
N PHE A 262 1.32 -20.52 -0.39
CA PHE A 262 1.38 -19.20 -1.01
C PHE A 262 0.33 -19.10 -2.12
N TYR A 263 -0.03 -17.87 -2.47
CA TYR A 263 -0.87 -17.51 -3.63
C TYR A 263 -0.07 -16.73 -4.66
N GLN A 264 -0.65 -16.59 -5.84
CA GLN A 264 -0.06 -15.90 -6.98
C GLN A 264 -0.83 -14.64 -7.35
N ILE A 265 -0.14 -13.66 -7.93
CA ILE A 265 -0.74 -12.47 -8.54
C ILE A 265 -0.49 -12.56 -10.06
N PRO A 266 -1.54 -12.61 -10.90
CA PRO A 266 -1.37 -12.69 -12.35
C PRO A 266 -1.04 -11.32 -12.96
N TYR A 267 -0.18 -11.31 -13.98
CA TYR A 267 0.22 -10.09 -14.72
C TYR A 267 -0.98 -9.34 -15.29
N ARG A 268 -1.98 -10.07 -15.78
CA ARG A 268 -3.21 -9.49 -16.33
C ARG A 268 -4.05 -8.69 -15.31
N SER A 269 -3.73 -8.73 -14.02
CA SER A 269 -4.31 -7.82 -13.01
C SER A 269 -3.68 -6.40 -13.01
N MET A 270 -2.68 -6.15 -13.85
CA MET A 270 -1.95 -4.88 -13.92
C MET A 270 -2.07 -4.15 -15.27
N VAL A 271 -2.73 -4.74 -16.26
CA VAL A 271 -2.76 -4.23 -17.64
C VAL A 271 -4.18 -4.15 -18.17
N ARG A 272 -4.38 -3.35 -19.23
CA ARG A 272 -5.65 -3.18 -19.93
C ARG A 272 -5.47 -2.94 -21.43
N ARG A 273 -6.43 -3.42 -22.22
CA ARG A 273 -6.48 -3.23 -23.69
C ARG A 273 -6.72 -1.81 -24.20
N ASP A 274 -7.33 -0.96 -23.40
CA ASP A 274 -7.64 0.44 -23.77
C ASP A 274 -6.54 1.42 -23.35
N CYS A 275 -5.44 0.94 -22.74
CA CYS A 275 -4.27 1.76 -22.40
C CYS A 275 -2.98 1.02 -22.82
N PRO A 276 -2.64 0.94 -24.13
CA PRO A 276 -1.65 0.00 -24.69
C PRO A 276 -0.23 0.12 -24.23
N ASN A 277 0.15 1.24 -23.64
CA ASN A 277 1.49 1.44 -23.13
C ASN A 277 1.49 1.81 -21.65
N LEU A 278 0.44 1.43 -20.91
CA LEU A 278 0.33 1.63 -19.48
C LEU A 278 0.39 0.30 -18.73
N ILE A 279 1.13 0.27 -17.63
CA ILE A 279 1.12 -0.78 -16.61
C ILE A 279 0.72 -0.15 -15.28
N MET A 280 -0.28 -0.69 -14.59
CA MET A 280 -0.78 -0.20 -13.30
C MET A 280 -0.18 -1.03 -12.18
N ALA A 281 0.75 -0.47 -11.43
CA ALA A 281 1.49 -1.15 -10.37
C ALA A 281 1.25 -0.50 -9.00
N GLY A 282 1.09 -1.32 -7.96
CA GLY A 282 0.88 -0.83 -6.60
C GLY A 282 -0.57 -0.96 -6.13
N ARG A 283 -0.95 -0.16 -5.13
CA ARG A 283 -2.19 -0.32 -4.36
C ARG A 283 -3.48 -0.03 -5.13
N MET A 284 -3.42 0.30 -6.42
CA MET A 284 -4.61 0.48 -7.26
C MET A 284 -4.95 -0.78 -8.08
N ILE A 285 -4.16 -1.86 -7.94
CA ILE A 285 -4.30 -3.16 -8.60
C ILE A 285 -5.73 -3.73 -8.51
N ASP A 286 -6.18 -4.39 -9.58
CA ASP A 286 -7.53 -4.95 -9.64
C ASP A 286 -7.66 -6.20 -8.77
N ALA A 287 -8.25 -6.00 -7.60
CA ALA A 287 -8.58 -7.08 -6.69
C ALA A 287 -9.91 -6.80 -5.99
N ASP A 288 -10.63 -7.88 -5.68
CA ASP A 288 -11.78 -7.81 -4.79
C ASP A 288 -11.37 -7.41 -3.36
N PRO A 289 -12.32 -7.11 -2.46
CA PRO A 289 -11.99 -6.61 -1.12
C PRO A 289 -11.07 -7.52 -0.30
N GLY A 290 -11.20 -8.82 -0.46
CA GLY A 290 -10.41 -9.80 0.28
C GLY A 290 -9.02 -9.97 -0.29
N ALA A 291 -8.92 -10.23 -1.59
CA ALA A 291 -7.62 -10.30 -2.27
C ALA A 291 -6.83 -9.01 -2.08
N TYR A 292 -7.48 -7.85 -2.17
CA TYR A 292 -6.85 -6.56 -1.94
C TYR A 292 -6.17 -6.46 -0.56
N GLY A 293 -6.85 -6.94 0.49
CA GLY A 293 -6.29 -7.00 1.85
C GLY A 293 -5.03 -7.87 1.96
N ALA A 294 -4.89 -8.89 1.10
CA ALA A 294 -3.70 -9.74 1.08
C ALA A 294 -2.56 -9.15 0.25
N ILE A 295 -2.86 -8.62 -0.94
CA ILE A 295 -1.83 -8.29 -1.95
C ILE A 295 -1.30 -6.87 -1.84
N ARG A 296 -1.97 -5.94 -1.17
CA ARG A 296 -1.55 -4.52 -1.09
C ARG A 296 -0.35 -4.25 -0.17
N VAL A 297 0.24 -5.28 0.43
CA VAL A 297 1.34 -5.15 1.38
C VAL A 297 2.69 -4.95 0.70
N MET A 298 3.65 -4.35 1.40
CA MET A 298 4.93 -3.89 0.84
C MET A 298 5.67 -4.95 0.00
N ILE A 299 5.73 -6.20 0.46
CA ILE A 299 6.50 -7.27 -0.22
C ILE A 299 5.86 -7.66 -1.57
N THR A 300 4.55 -7.82 -1.61
CA THR A 300 3.83 -8.14 -2.86
C THR A 300 3.82 -6.93 -3.80
N MET A 301 3.72 -5.71 -3.27
CA MET A 301 3.80 -4.49 -4.09
C MET A 301 5.18 -4.28 -4.70
N ASN A 302 6.26 -4.59 -3.97
CA ASN A 302 7.62 -4.59 -4.52
C ASN A 302 7.76 -5.56 -5.70
N GLN A 303 7.23 -6.79 -5.56
CA GLN A 303 7.24 -7.78 -6.65
C GLN A 303 6.44 -7.29 -7.87
N THR A 304 5.27 -6.66 -7.67
CA THR A 304 4.53 -6.09 -8.80
C THR A 304 5.28 -4.94 -9.46
N GLY A 305 6.01 -4.11 -8.69
CA GLY A 305 6.84 -3.03 -9.24
C GLY A 305 7.98 -3.56 -10.09
N GLU A 306 8.68 -4.60 -9.62
CA GLU A 306 9.73 -5.31 -10.37
C GLU A 306 9.16 -5.89 -11.68
N ALA A 307 8.04 -6.62 -11.60
CA ALA A 307 7.36 -7.17 -12.77
C ALA A 307 6.92 -6.09 -13.77
N ALA A 308 6.46 -4.92 -13.30
CA ALA A 308 6.10 -3.81 -14.17
C ALA A 308 7.33 -3.25 -14.91
N GLY A 309 8.48 -3.13 -14.24
CA GLY A 309 9.73 -2.68 -14.84
C GLY A 309 10.20 -3.60 -15.97
N GLU A 310 10.28 -4.90 -15.69
CA GLU A 310 10.67 -5.92 -16.68
C GLU A 310 9.68 -5.99 -17.85
N ALA A 311 8.37 -5.96 -17.56
CA ALA A 311 7.35 -5.96 -18.61
C ALA A 311 7.43 -4.69 -19.48
N ALA A 312 7.73 -3.53 -18.88
CA ALA A 312 7.94 -2.29 -19.64
C ALA A 312 9.17 -2.37 -20.55
N ALA A 313 10.25 -3.01 -20.09
CA ALA A 313 11.44 -3.26 -20.90
C ALA A 313 11.14 -4.16 -22.11
N LEU A 314 10.38 -5.24 -21.90
CA LEU A 314 9.93 -6.14 -22.97
C LEU A 314 8.99 -5.46 -23.98
N ALA A 315 8.21 -4.48 -23.53
CA ALA A 315 7.28 -3.72 -24.39
C ALA A 315 7.92 -2.53 -25.13
N LEU A 316 9.24 -2.31 -25.03
CA LEU A 316 9.91 -1.16 -25.67
C LEU A 316 9.91 -1.21 -27.19
N ASP A 317 9.66 -2.37 -27.80
CA ASP A 317 9.52 -2.55 -29.25
C ASP A 317 8.17 -2.08 -29.81
N GLY A 318 7.25 -1.65 -28.93
CA GLY A 318 5.90 -1.21 -29.27
C GLY A 318 4.82 -2.27 -29.03
N THR A 319 5.18 -3.45 -28.55
CA THR A 319 4.21 -4.47 -28.10
C THR A 319 3.26 -3.87 -27.06
N PRO A 320 1.93 -3.99 -27.22
CA PRO A 320 0.99 -3.55 -26.20
C PRO A 320 1.26 -4.24 -24.86
N THR A 321 1.15 -3.54 -23.74
CA THR A 321 1.53 -4.05 -22.42
C THR A 321 0.79 -5.34 -22.04
N TRP A 322 -0.46 -5.50 -22.47
CA TRP A 322 -1.24 -6.73 -22.24
C TRP A 322 -0.85 -7.92 -23.14
N GLN A 323 0.05 -7.73 -24.11
CA GLN A 323 0.58 -8.78 -25.00
C GLN A 323 2.03 -9.16 -24.71
N VAL A 324 2.63 -8.61 -23.66
CA VAL A 324 3.98 -8.99 -23.22
C VAL A 324 4.05 -10.51 -23.03
N ASP A 325 5.11 -11.13 -23.55
CA ASP A 325 5.37 -12.57 -23.36
C ASP A 325 5.69 -12.84 -21.89
N VAL A 326 4.73 -13.45 -21.19
CA VAL A 326 4.85 -13.69 -19.76
C VAL A 326 5.87 -14.79 -19.44
N ALA A 327 6.20 -15.67 -20.39
CA ALA A 327 7.29 -16.64 -20.21
C ALA A 327 8.64 -15.93 -20.21
N ALA A 328 8.85 -14.99 -21.13
CA ALA A 328 10.05 -14.14 -21.15
C ALA A 328 10.12 -13.25 -19.89
N LEU A 329 9.00 -12.65 -19.49
CA LEU A 329 8.91 -11.85 -18.25
C LEU A 329 9.33 -12.65 -17.01
N ARG A 330 8.85 -13.88 -16.85
CA ARG A 330 9.26 -14.74 -15.74
C ARG A 330 10.72 -15.14 -15.80
N ALA A 331 11.25 -15.41 -17.00
CA ALA A 331 12.66 -15.71 -17.16
C ALA A 331 13.53 -14.54 -16.68
N HIS A 332 13.21 -13.32 -17.09
CA HIS A 332 13.90 -12.10 -16.65
C HIS A 332 13.80 -11.89 -15.12
N LEU A 333 12.60 -12.04 -14.56
CA LEU A 333 12.40 -11.96 -13.10
C LEU A 333 13.28 -12.97 -12.37
N SER A 334 13.31 -14.23 -12.83
CA SER A 334 14.14 -15.30 -12.26
C SER A 334 15.64 -14.96 -12.35
N GLU A 335 16.10 -14.43 -13.48
CA GLU A 335 17.48 -13.97 -13.69
C GLU A 335 17.87 -12.83 -12.73
N GLY A 336 16.93 -11.92 -12.44
CA GLY A 336 17.06 -10.86 -11.43
C GLY A 336 17.05 -11.35 -9.98
N GLY A 337 16.83 -12.65 -9.75
CA GLY A 337 16.80 -13.27 -8.41
C GLY A 337 15.40 -13.35 -7.80
N SER A 338 14.35 -13.01 -8.55
CA SER A 338 12.97 -13.22 -8.13
C SER A 338 12.68 -14.71 -7.94
N ILE A 339 11.77 -15.02 -7.00
CA ILE A 339 11.32 -16.40 -6.75
C ILE A 339 10.34 -16.91 -7.82
N MET A 340 10.00 -16.07 -8.80
CA MET A 340 9.17 -16.41 -9.94
C MET A 340 10.00 -17.24 -10.93
N LYS A 341 9.91 -18.56 -10.82
CA LYS A 341 10.60 -19.53 -11.68
C LYS A 341 9.69 -20.15 -12.74
#